data_AF-A0A0M6XPH5-F1
#
_entry.id   AF-A0A0M6XPH5-F1
#
_cell.length_a   1.000
_cell.length_b   1.000
_cell.length_c   1.000
_cell.angle_alpha   90.00
_cell.angle_beta   90.00
_cell.angle_gamma   90.00
#
_symmetry.space_group_name_H-M   'P 1'
#
loop_
_entity.id
_entity.type
_entity.pdbx_description
1 polymer ?
#
loop_
_entity_poly.entity_id
_entity_poly.type
_entity_poly.pdbx_seq_one_letter_code
_entity_poly.pdbx_strand_id
1 'polypeptide(L)'
;MKFSFTTAATIAALTFGGAAIAQSTSEMGQGYDMLQTALATDFEQMGIPTDTLDNLTLGQIAAIKAVVESEDGDSQKRGQIEAIIANN
;
A
#
# COMPACT_ATOMS: atom_id res chain seq x y z
N MET A 1 -36.97 -26.66 0.11
CA MET A 1 -36.15 -26.86 -1.10
C MET A 1 -34.71 -27.12 -0.65
N LYS A 2 -34.14 -28.28 -0.99
CA LYS A 2 -32.77 -28.70 -0.64
C LYS A 2 -31.78 -28.07 -1.62
N PHE A 3 -30.73 -27.43 -1.12
CA PHE A 3 -29.59 -27.01 -1.95
C PHE A 3 -28.39 -27.88 -1.60
N SER A 4 -28.06 -28.78 -2.52
CA SER A 4 -26.87 -29.65 -2.44
C SER A 4 -25.66 -28.96 -3.05
N PHE A 5 -24.53 -29.21 -2.39
CA PHE A 5 -23.13 -28.99 -2.73
C PHE A 5 -22.74 -29.07 -4.21
N THR A 6 -21.85 -28.17 -4.65
CA THR A 6 -20.84 -28.47 -5.67
C THR A 6 -19.55 -27.69 -5.41
N THR A 7 -18.55 -28.38 -4.88
CA THR A 7 -17.14 -28.00 -4.88
C THR A 7 -16.61 -28.08 -6.32
N ALA A 8 -15.93 -27.03 -6.79
CA ALA A 8 -15.04 -27.09 -7.94
C ALA A 8 -13.67 -26.55 -7.53
N ALA A 9 -12.74 -27.47 -7.22
CA ALA A 9 -11.34 -27.18 -7.02
C ALA A 9 -10.66 -27.11 -8.40
N THR A 10 -10.48 -25.90 -8.94
CA THR A 10 -9.65 -25.68 -10.13
C THR A 10 -8.21 -25.49 -9.68
N ILE A 11 -7.49 -26.61 -9.56
CA ILE A 11 -6.03 -26.59 -9.38
C ILE A 11 -5.42 -26.38 -10.77
N ALA A 12 -5.14 -25.12 -11.11
CA ALA A 12 -4.30 -24.81 -12.26
C ALA A 12 -2.84 -25.16 -11.89
N ALA A 13 -2.30 -26.16 -12.58
CA ALA A 13 -0.92 -26.58 -12.46
C ALA A 13 0.01 -25.43 -12.89
N LEU A 14 0.71 -24.83 -11.93
CA LEU A 14 1.81 -23.91 -12.21
C LEU A 14 3.02 -24.75 -12.64
N THR A 15 3.21 -24.86 -13.94
CA THR A 15 4.44 -25.31 -14.60
C THR A 15 5.56 -24.34 -14.22
N PHE A 16 6.22 -24.58 -13.09
CA PHE A 16 7.48 -23.93 -12.73
C PHE A 16 8.61 -24.52 -13.60
N GLY A 17 8.61 -24.14 -14.88
CA GLY A 17 9.78 -24.21 -15.75
C GLY A 17 10.72 -23.06 -15.44
N GLY A 18 12.03 -23.32 -15.46
CA GLY A 18 13.05 -22.50 -14.82
C GLY A 18 13.17 -21.05 -15.31
N ALA A 19 13.80 -20.25 -14.45
CA ALA A 19 14.23 -18.86 -14.63
C ALA A 19 13.17 -17.76 -14.40
N ALA A 20 12.68 -17.61 -13.17
CA ALA A 20 12.00 -16.36 -12.76
C ALA A 20 12.03 -16.14 -11.23
N ILE A 21 13.20 -16.10 -10.59
CA ILE A 21 13.33 -15.59 -9.21
C ILE A 21 14.71 -14.97 -8.98
N ALA A 22 15.02 -13.90 -9.71
CA ALA A 22 16.14 -13.02 -9.34
C ALA A 22 15.88 -11.53 -9.65
N GLN A 23 14.72 -11.20 -10.21
CA GLN A 23 14.40 -9.84 -10.67
C GLN A 23 13.35 -9.13 -9.79
N SER A 24 12.89 -9.74 -8.70
CA SER A 24 11.81 -9.16 -7.88
C SER A 24 12.29 -8.15 -6.83
N THR A 25 13.60 -8.03 -6.59
CA THR A 25 14.13 -7.18 -5.51
C THR A 25 14.30 -5.73 -5.95
N SER A 26 14.71 -5.47 -7.20
CA SER A 26 14.94 -4.11 -7.70
C SER A 26 13.64 -3.36 -8.03
N GLU A 27 12.59 -4.08 -8.41
CA GLU A 27 11.28 -3.49 -8.75
C GLU A 27 10.50 -3.03 -7.50
N MET A 28 10.64 -3.72 -6.36
CA MET A 28 9.98 -3.31 -5.12
C MET A 28 10.52 -1.98 -4.57
N GLY A 29 11.83 -1.72 -4.70
CA GLY A 29 12.44 -0.46 -4.27
C GLY A 29 11.99 0.73 -5.11
N GLN A 30 11.91 0.57 -6.44
CA GLN A 30 11.40 1.64 -7.31
C GLN A 30 9.92 1.96 -7.07
N GLY A 31 9.10 0.94 -6.82
CA GLY A 31 7.70 1.16 -6.44
C GLY A 31 7.58 1.97 -5.16
N TYR A 32 8.45 1.72 -4.18
CA TYR A 32 8.49 2.46 -2.93
C TYR A 32 8.84 3.93 -3.12
N ASP A 33 9.91 4.25 -3.84
CA ASP A 33 10.34 5.63 -4.07
C ASP A 33 9.27 6.44 -4.82
N MET A 34 8.58 5.82 -5.79
CA MET A 34 7.45 6.46 -6.47
C MET A 34 6.28 6.74 -5.53
N LEU A 35 5.95 5.79 -4.65
CA LEU A 35 4.89 5.97 -3.66
C LEU A 35 5.24 7.07 -2.66
N GLN A 36 6.48 7.10 -2.20
CA GLN A 36 6.98 8.13 -1.29
C GLN A 36 6.91 9.52 -1.95
N THR A 37 7.26 9.61 -3.23
CA THR A 37 7.16 10.85 -4.03
C THR A 37 5.71 11.32 -4.21
N ALA A 38 4.79 10.39 -4.48
CA ALA A 38 3.37 10.71 -4.60
C ALA A 38 2.83 11.25 -3.25
N LEU A 39 3.12 10.53 -2.16
CA LEU A 39 2.74 10.92 -0.82
C LEU A 39 3.35 12.26 -0.38
N ALA A 40 4.58 12.56 -0.77
CA ALA A 40 5.21 13.84 -0.48
C ALA A 40 4.40 15.00 -1.08
N THR A 41 3.90 14.83 -2.30
CA THR A 41 3.05 15.84 -2.97
C THR A 41 1.73 16.04 -2.21
N ASP A 42 1.11 14.96 -1.74
CA ASP A 42 -0.13 15.02 -0.96
C ASP A 42 0.11 15.66 0.42
N PHE A 43 1.24 15.34 1.05
CA PHE A 43 1.65 15.92 2.33
C PHE A 43 1.88 17.42 2.22
N GLU A 44 2.57 17.88 1.17
CA GLU A 44 2.75 19.31 0.90
C GLU A 44 1.42 20.03 0.72
N GLN A 45 0.46 19.44 0.00
CA GLN A 45 -0.89 20.00 -0.15
C GLN A 45 -1.64 20.08 1.18
N MET A 46 -1.45 19.08 2.05
CA MET A 46 -2.05 19.05 3.39
C MET A 46 -1.29 19.88 4.43
N GLY A 47 -0.10 20.39 4.11
CA GLY A 47 0.78 21.11 5.03
C GLY A 47 1.43 20.22 6.10
N ILE A 48 1.62 18.93 5.79
CA ILE A 48 2.32 17.96 6.65
C ILE A 48 3.80 17.92 6.23
N PRO A 49 4.76 17.94 7.17
CA PRO A 49 6.18 17.86 6.84
C PRO A 49 6.53 16.51 6.19
N THR A 50 7.13 16.56 5.00
CA THR A 50 7.52 15.39 4.21
C THR A 50 8.69 14.62 4.82
N ASP A 51 9.50 15.25 5.68
CA ASP A 51 10.58 14.58 6.45
C ASP A 51 10.07 13.41 7.31
N THR A 52 8.77 13.41 7.65
CA THR A 52 8.16 12.31 8.40
C THR A 52 8.07 11.04 7.56
N LEU A 53 7.97 11.13 6.23
CA LEU A 53 7.84 9.98 5.32
C LEU A 53 9.08 9.07 5.32
N ASP A 54 10.27 9.63 5.56
CA ASP A 54 11.53 8.87 5.60
C ASP A 54 11.64 7.95 6.83
N ASN A 55 10.86 8.25 7.88
CA ASN A 55 10.84 7.49 9.13
C ASN A 55 9.73 6.42 9.15
N LEU A 56 8.91 6.35 8.10
CA LEU A 56 7.79 5.43 8.05
C LEU A 56 8.18 4.07 7.49
N THR A 57 7.59 3.03 8.07
CA THR A 57 7.67 1.69 7.52
C THR A 57 6.80 1.56 6.27
N LEU A 58 7.10 0.56 5.41
CA LEU A 58 6.28 0.21 4.24
C LEU A 58 4.79 0.04 4.57
N GLY A 59 4.48 -0.55 5.73
CA GLY A 59 3.10 -0.73 6.18
C GLY A 59 2.41 0.59 6.51
N GLN A 60 3.13 1.55 7.08
CA GLN A 60 2.61 2.90 7.37
C GLN A 60 2.43 3.71 6.10
N ILE A 61 3.36 3.64 5.15
CA ILE A 61 3.23 4.26 3.82
C ILE A 61 1.97 3.75 3.10
N ALA A 62 1.74 2.42 3.12
CA ALA A 62 0.55 1.83 2.53
C ALA A 62 -0.75 2.26 3.24
N ALA A 63 -0.74 2.37 4.56
CA ALA A 63 -1.89 2.83 5.33
C ALA A 63 -2.23 4.30 5.03
N ILE A 64 -1.22 5.17 4.97
CA ILE A 64 -1.40 6.59 4.64
C ILE A 64 -1.92 6.74 3.22
N LYS A 65 -1.39 5.96 2.26
CA LYS A 65 -1.92 5.94 0.89
C LYS A 65 -3.41 5.60 0.85
N ALA A 66 -3.85 4.58 1.61
CA ALA A 66 -5.26 4.22 1.69
C ALA A 66 -6.12 5.36 2.27
N VAL A 67 -5.60 6.12 3.24
CA VAL A 67 -6.28 7.29 3.80
C VAL A 67 -6.36 8.43 2.78
N VAL A 68 -5.29 8.73 2.05
CA VAL A 68 -5.28 9.77 1.02
C VAL A 68 -6.28 9.46 -0.11
N GLU A 69 -6.34 8.19 -0.51
CA GLU A 69 -7.26 7.70 -1.55
C GLU A 69 -8.72 7.54 -1.08
N SER A 70 -8.97 7.63 0.23
CA SER A 70 -10.34 7.57 0.76
C SER A 70 -11.16 8.78 0.32
N GLU A 71 -12.48 8.66 0.33
CA GLU A 71 -13.41 9.77 0.03
C GLU A 71 -13.61 10.72 1.23
N ASP A 72 -12.81 10.57 2.29
CA ASP A 72 -12.90 11.39 3.49
C ASP A 72 -12.54 12.86 3.23
N GLY A 73 -13.07 13.76 4.06
CA GLY A 73 -12.68 15.16 4.02
C GLY A 73 -11.22 15.38 4.46
N ASP A 74 -10.56 16.41 3.93
CA ASP A 74 -9.13 16.70 4.19
C ASP A 74 -8.76 16.76 5.68
N SER A 75 -9.67 17.28 6.52
CA SER A 75 -9.48 17.34 7.97
C SER A 75 -9.41 15.95 8.62
N GLN A 76 -10.25 15.03 8.14
CA GLN A 76 -10.31 13.64 8.62
C GLN A 76 -9.14 12.83 8.10
N LYS A 77 -8.75 13.04 6.83
CA LYS A 77 -7.53 12.45 6.26
C LYS A 77 -6.30 12.86 7.06
N ARG A 78 -6.11 14.16 7.29
CA ARG A 78 -5.00 14.67 8.11
C ARG A 78 -4.94 14.02 9.49
N GLY A 79 -6.05 13.97 10.22
CA GLY A 79 -6.07 13.37 11.56
C GLY A 79 -5.69 11.90 11.57
N GLN A 80 -6.12 11.13 10.56
CA GLN A 80 -5.73 9.72 10.42
C GLN A 80 -4.25 9.56 10.07
N ILE A 81 -3.72 10.39 9.17
CA ILE A 81 -2.30 10.39 8.79
C ILE A 81 -1.41 10.73 9.99
N GLU A 82 -1.76 11.78 10.73
CA GLU A 82 -1.04 12.19 11.95
C GLU A 82 -1.06 11.06 13.01
N ALA A 83 -2.17 10.32 13.14
CA ALA A 83 -2.26 9.17 14.05
C ALA A 83 -1.37 8.00 13.61
N ILE A 84 -1.25 7.73 12.31
CA ILE A 84 -0.36 6.68 11.76
C ILE A 84 1.11 7.04 12.01
N ILE A 85 1.48 8.32 11.83
CA ILE A 85 2.83 8.84 12.10
C ILE A 85 3.15 8.79 13.59
N ALA A 86 2.21 9.17 14.47
CA ALA A 86 2.40 9.17 15.92
C ALA A 86 2.48 7.75 16.54
N ASN A 87 2.09 6.71 15.80
CA ASN A 87 2.21 5.30 16.21
C ASN A 87 3.50 4.63 15.70
N ASN A 88 4.46 5.43 15.20
CA ASN A 88 5.79 4.97 14.79
C ASN A 88 6.73 4.77 15.98
#